data_AF-A0A919Q881-F1
#
_entry.id   AF-A0A919Q881-F1
#
_cell.length_a   1.000
_cell.length_b   1.000
_cell.length_c   1.000
_cell.angle_alpha   90.00
_cell.angle_beta   90.00
_cell.angle_gamma   90.00
#
_symmetry.space_group_name_H-M   'P 1'
#
loop_
_entity.id
_entity.type
_entity.pdbx_description
1 polymer ?
#
loop_
_entity_poly.entity_id
_entity_poly.type
_entity_poly.pdbx_seq_one_letter_code
_entity_poly.pdbx_strand_id
1 'polypeptide(L)'
;MVMTAETWSAIAAFIALSGSFLAWKAAAKSADAASRLTEIERRRWHHEMTPQLRAAVVAPKVWDNAELRLLLLGPTALHEVTLTVSIRDDWPDRKSTLAGGPTADEIAATIWGPYRFNRAIDGGSEDGRSVETFRLTMGDYKPIALIRSAWPRWTNQDHWRTKYADAPVRIAVTCEHPDYEPWTVHLEVPVDIDEQAFFKPK
;
A
#
# COMPACT_ATOMS: atom_id res chain seq x y z
N MET A 1 21.32 -64.10 43.40
CA MET A 1 21.45 -63.63 41.99
C MET A 1 21.89 -62.18 42.06
N VAL A 2 23.20 -61.93 41.99
CA VAL A 2 23.79 -60.58 42.16
C VAL A 2 23.88 -59.95 40.77
N MET A 3 23.08 -58.90 40.52
CA MET A 3 23.22 -58.07 39.32
C MET A 3 24.50 -57.23 39.44
N THR A 4 25.41 -57.36 38.48
CA THR A 4 26.70 -56.66 38.45
C THR A 4 26.51 -55.17 38.09
N ALA A 5 27.44 -54.32 38.51
CA ALA A 5 27.41 -52.86 38.29
C ALA A 5 27.24 -52.43 36.82
N GLU A 6 27.66 -53.28 35.87
CA GLU A 6 27.51 -53.09 34.42
C GLU A 6 26.05 -53.15 33.95
N THR A 7 25.18 -53.88 34.66
CA THR A 7 23.75 -53.96 34.32
C THR A 7 22.97 -52.72 34.75
N TRP A 8 23.43 -52.01 35.79
CA TRP A 8 22.83 -50.75 36.24
C TRP A 8 23.21 -49.57 35.33
N SER A 9 24.44 -49.51 34.82
CA SER A 9 24.87 -48.47 33.89
C SER A 9 24.18 -48.59 32.53
N ALA A 10 23.96 -49.81 32.02
CA ALA A 10 23.26 -50.06 30.76
C ALA A 10 21.78 -49.61 30.79
N ILE A 11 21.05 -49.91 31.87
CA ILE A 11 19.65 -49.50 32.04
C ILE A 11 19.55 -47.98 32.22
N ALA A 12 20.42 -47.37 33.02
CA ALA A 12 20.46 -45.93 33.20
C ALA A 12 20.77 -45.18 31.89
N ALA A 13 21.70 -45.69 31.07
CA ALA A 13 22.02 -45.13 29.76
C ALA A 13 20.84 -45.23 28.77
N PHE A 14 20.09 -46.35 28.79
CA PHE A 14 18.93 -46.53 27.91
C PHE A 14 17.76 -45.61 28.30
N ILE A 15 17.52 -45.43 29.61
CA ILE A 15 16.54 -44.47 30.14
C ILE A 15 16.97 -43.03 29.83
N ALA A 16 18.26 -42.70 29.96
CA ALA A 16 18.79 -41.39 29.62
C ALA A 16 18.71 -41.08 28.12
N LEU A 17 19.00 -42.06 27.24
CA LEU A 17 18.89 -41.93 25.78
C LEU A 17 17.44 -41.72 25.33
N SER A 18 16.50 -42.50 25.87
CA SER A 18 15.07 -42.34 25.57
C SER A 18 14.53 -41.01 26.09
N GLY A 19 14.90 -40.61 27.31
CA GLY A 19 14.58 -39.29 27.87
C GLY A 19 15.16 -38.14 27.03
N SER A 20 16.42 -38.26 26.58
CA SER A 20 17.07 -37.26 25.73
C SER A 20 16.41 -37.14 24.35
N PHE A 21 15.99 -38.26 23.75
CA PHE A 21 15.27 -38.25 22.48
C PHE A 21 13.88 -37.61 22.60
N LEU A 22 13.13 -37.93 23.66
CA LEU A 22 11.84 -37.29 23.94
C LEU A 22 12.01 -35.80 24.24
N ALA A 23 13.02 -35.42 25.00
CA ALA A 23 13.36 -34.03 25.29
C ALA A 23 13.72 -33.26 24.01
N TRP A 24 14.55 -33.84 23.12
CA TRP A 24 14.89 -33.24 21.83
C TRP A 24 13.64 -33.04 20.96
N LYS A 25 12.77 -34.05 20.86
CA LYS A 25 11.52 -33.95 20.08
C LYS A 25 10.57 -32.89 20.66
N ALA A 26 10.46 -32.80 21.98
CA ALA A 26 9.66 -31.78 22.65
C ALA A 26 10.25 -30.38 22.45
N ALA A 27 11.58 -30.24 22.55
CA ALA A 27 12.29 -29.00 22.28
C ALA A 27 12.12 -28.55 20.81
N ALA A 28 12.24 -29.48 19.85
CA ALA A 28 12.02 -29.19 18.43
C ALA A 28 10.59 -28.73 18.14
N LYS A 29 9.58 -29.38 18.72
CA LYS A 29 8.17 -28.95 18.61
C LYS A 29 7.93 -27.58 19.26
N SER A 30 8.57 -27.33 20.41
CA SER A 30 8.45 -26.04 21.10
C SER A 30 9.11 -24.91 20.31
N ALA A 31 10.26 -25.18 19.69
CA ALA A 31 10.95 -24.24 18.81
C ALA A 31 10.12 -23.92 17.54
N ASP A 32 9.49 -24.93 16.92
CA ASP A 32 8.58 -24.73 15.78
C ASP A 32 7.36 -23.87 16.18
N ALA A 33 6.74 -24.17 17.33
CA ALA A 33 5.62 -23.39 17.84
C ALA A 33 6.01 -21.93 18.17
N ALA A 34 7.17 -21.73 18.80
CA ALA A 34 7.70 -20.39 19.09
C ALA A 34 8.01 -19.59 17.82
N SER A 35 8.53 -20.25 16.78
CA SER A 35 8.77 -19.64 15.47
C SER A 35 7.47 -19.15 14.83
N ARG A 36 6.43 -20.00 14.80
CA ARG A 36 5.11 -19.63 14.27
C ARG A 36 4.45 -18.50 15.05
N LEU A 37 4.55 -18.53 16.38
CA LEU A 37 4.02 -17.46 17.23
C LEU A 37 4.74 -16.13 16.93
N THR A 38 6.07 -16.17 16.76
CA THR A 38 6.88 -15.00 16.41
C THR A 38 6.46 -14.43 15.05
N GLU A 39 6.18 -15.28 14.06
CA GLU A 39 5.69 -14.84 12.75
C GLU A 39 4.30 -14.20 12.83
N ILE A 40 3.39 -14.80 13.61
CA ILE A 40 2.04 -14.25 13.84
C ILE A 40 2.13 -12.88 14.53
N GLU A 41 2.93 -12.76 15.58
CA GLU A 41 3.11 -11.49 16.29
C GLU A 41 3.74 -10.43 15.39
N ARG A 42 4.74 -10.78 14.57
CA ARG A 42 5.31 -9.85 13.58
C ARG A 42 4.23 -9.34 12.61
N ARG A 43 3.40 -10.25 12.07
CA ARG A 43 2.33 -9.88 11.14
C ARG A 43 1.27 -9.01 11.81
N ARG A 44 0.92 -9.34 13.07
CA ARG A 44 0.00 -8.54 13.88
C ARG A 44 0.54 -7.13 14.10
N TRP A 45 1.80 -7.01 14.52
CA TRP A 45 2.44 -5.71 14.70
C TRP A 45 2.48 -4.90 13.41
N HIS A 46 2.83 -5.54 12.28
CA HIS A 46 2.83 -4.89 10.98
C HIS A 46 1.45 -4.36 10.59
N HIS A 47 0.40 -5.13 10.84
CA HIS A 47 -0.98 -4.70 10.62
C HIS A 47 -1.39 -3.55 11.55
N GLU A 48 -1.07 -3.63 12.85
CA GLU A 48 -1.34 -2.57 13.82
C GLU A 48 -0.58 -1.27 13.50
N MET A 49 0.57 -1.38 12.85
CA MET A 49 1.40 -0.26 12.40
C MET A 49 1.02 0.25 11.00
N THR A 50 -0.10 -0.19 10.42
CA THR A 50 -0.53 0.30 9.10
C THR A 50 -0.77 1.82 9.13
N PRO A 51 -0.15 2.61 8.22
CA PRO A 51 -0.35 4.05 8.13
C PRO A 51 -1.82 4.44 7.93
N GLN A 52 -2.29 5.34 8.78
CA GLN A 52 -3.62 5.93 8.70
C GLN A 52 -3.53 7.22 7.88
N LEU A 53 -3.82 7.12 6.59
CA LEU A 53 -3.78 8.23 5.66
C LEU A 53 -5.16 8.83 5.45
N ARG A 54 -5.24 10.16 5.40
CA ARG A 54 -6.40 10.89 4.91
C ARG A 54 -6.05 11.61 3.63
N ALA A 55 -6.92 11.49 2.63
CA ALA A 55 -6.78 12.15 1.34
C ALA A 55 -8.02 13.01 1.04
N ALA A 56 -7.82 14.14 0.38
CA ALA A 56 -8.87 14.87 -0.32
C ALA A 56 -8.35 15.42 -1.63
N VAL A 57 -9.22 15.50 -2.62
CA VAL A 57 -8.96 16.23 -3.86
C VAL A 57 -9.87 17.45 -3.87
N VAL A 58 -9.27 18.62 -3.98
CA VAL A 58 -9.99 19.89 -4.09
C VAL A 58 -9.79 20.45 -5.50
N ALA A 59 -10.89 20.65 -6.22
CA ALA A 59 -10.90 21.29 -7.53
C ALA A 59 -11.66 22.63 -7.44
N PRO A 60 -11.03 23.77 -7.72
CA PRO A 60 -11.75 25.03 -7.82
C PRO A 60 -12.79 24.96 -8.95
N LYS A 61 -13.97 25.55 -8.73
CA LYS A 61 -15.14 25.50 -9.64
C LYS A 61 -14.87 25.85 -11.12
N VAL A 62 -13.79 26.55 -11.43
CA VAL A 62 -13.55 27.16 -12.75
C VAL A 62 -12.18 26.81 -13.32
N TRP A 63 -11.59 25.62 -13.10
CA TRP A 63 -10.29 25.29 -13.71
C TRP A 63 -10.08 23.81 -14.06
N ASP A 64 -9.02 23.54 -14.83
CA ASP A 64 -8.50 22.21 -15.19
C ASP A 64 -7.51 21.65 -14.15
N ASN A 65 -7.33 22.36 -13.05
CA ASN A 65 -6.39 22.03 -11.99
C ASN A 65 -7.14 21.57 -10.75
N ALA A 66 -6.52 20.67 -9.99
CA ALA A 66 -6.97 20.29 -8.66
C ALA A 66 -5.76 20.11 -7.75
N GLU A 67 -5.99 19.95 -6.46
CA GLU A 67 -4.95 19.67 -5.47
C GLU A 67 -5.33 18.41 -4.70
N LEU A 68 -4.43 17.42 -4.70
CA LEU A 68 -4.50 16.29 -3.78
C LEU A 68 -3.80 16.70 -2.48
N ARG A 69 -4.52 16.60 -1.36
CA ARG A 69 -3.96 16.76 -0.01
C ARG A 69 -3.85 15.41 0.65
N LEU A 70 -2.65 15.05 1.08
CA LEU A 70 -2.38 13.84 1.86
C LEU A 70 -1.93 14.21 3.26
N LEU A 71 -2.55 13.58 4.26
CA LEU A 71 -2.29 13.78 5.69
C LEU A 71 -2.02 12.42 6.35
N LEU A 72 -0.96 12.35 7.15
CA LEU A 72 -0.69 11.21 8.01
C LEU A 72 -1.32 11.44 9.39
N LEU A 73 -2.29 10.61 9.74
CA LEU A 73 -3.02 10.70 11.02
C LEU A 73 -2.41 9.83 12.11
N GLY A 74 -1.74 8.74 11.75
CA GLY A 74 -1.32 7.73 12.70
C GLY A 74 -0.78 6.47 12.04
N PRO A 75 -0.45 5.44 12.85
CA PRO A 75 -0.35 5.47 14.31
C PRO A 75 0.87 6.29 14.78
N THR A 76 0.87 6.83 16.01
CA THR A 76 1.92 7.76 16.53
C THR A 76 3.36 7.25 16.39
N ALA A 77 3.55 5.93 16.39
CA ALA A 77 4.85 5.30 16.15
C ALA A 77 5.42 5.63 14.75
N LEU A 78 4.55 5.90 13.77
CA LEU A 78 4.90 6.37 12.44
C LEU A 78 4.88 7.91 12.40
N HIS A 79 5.71 8.55 13.21
CA HIS A 79 5.78 10.02 13.24
C HIS A 79 6.15 10.62 11.88
N GLU A 80 6.97 9.93 11.09
CA GLU A 80 7.35 10.31 9.73
C GLU A 80 7.39 9.05 8.86
N VAL A 81 6.91 9.15 7.62
CA VAL A 81 7.01 8.08 6.62
C VAL A 81 7.46 8.65 5.28
N THR A 82 8.11 7.81 4.49
CA THR A 82 8.45 8.09 3.10
C THR A 82 7.31 7.59 2.21
N LEU A 83 6.73 8.46 1.40
CA LEU A 83 5.57 8.18 0.56
C LEU A 83 5.91 8.20 -0.92
N THR A 84 5.42 7.20 -1.64
CA THR A 84 5.32 7.20 -3.09
C THR A 84 3.85 7.12 -3.48
N VAL A 85 3.37 8.10 -4.23
CA VAL A 85 1.96 8.20 -4.63
C VAL A 85 1.84 7.93 -6.12
N SER A 86 0.92 7.05 -6.50
CA SER A 86 0.63 6.74 -7.90
C SER A 86 -0.87 6.62 -8.18
N ILE A 87 -1.27 6.82 -9.44
CA ILE A 87 -2.62 6.62 -9.92
C ILE A 87 -2.81 5.16 -10.27
N ARG A 88 -3.90 4.58 -9.76
CA ARG A 88 -4.22 3.16 -9.94
C ARG A 88 -4.65 2.86 -11.37
N ASP A 89 -4.18 1.72 -11.86
CA ASP A 89 -4.53 1.15 -13.16
C ASP A 89 -4.78 -0.35 -13.03
N ASP A 90 -5.70 -0.68 -12.14
CA ASP A 90 -5.98 -2.04 -11.71
C ASP A 90 -7.29 -2.60 -12.27
N TRP A 91 -7.79 -2.02 -13.37
CA TRP A 91 -8.99 -2.51 -14.02
C TRP A 91 -8.64 -3.62 -15.03
N PRO A 92 -9.05 -4.88 -14.77
CA PRO A 92 -8.52 -6.05 -15.49
C PRO A 92 -8.96 -6.17 -16.95
N ASP A 93 -10.11 -5.57 -17.32
CA ASP A 93 -10.76 -5.80 -18.62
C ASP A 93 -10.44 -4.76 -19.71
N ARG A 94 -9.33 -4.03 -19.58
CA ARG A 94 -8.93 -3.00 -20.57
C ARG A 94 -8.22 -3.65 -21.77
N LYS A 95 -9.00 -4.28 -22.66
CA LYS A 95 -8.49 -4.86 -23.92
C LYS A 95 -9.20 -4.26 -25.13
N SER A 96 -8.43 -3.98 -26.18
CA SER A 96 -8.97 -3.63 -27.49
C SER A 96 -9.48 -4.91 -28.16
N THR A 97 -10.79 -5.02 -28.37
CA THR A 97 -11.43 -6.22 -28.94
C THR A 97 -11.80 -6.07 -30.42
N LEU A 98 -11.56 -4.90 -31.03
CA LEU A 98 -11.97 -4.59 -32.40
C LEU A 98 -10.76 -4.29 -33.30
N ALA A 99 -10.80 -4.80 -34.54
CA ALA A 99 -9.83 -4.43 -35.56
C ALA A 99 -9.92 -2.92 -35.85
N GLY A 100 -8.80 -2.21 -35.72
CA GLY A 100 -8.74 -0.75 -35.81
C GLY A 100 -8.98 0.00 -34.48
N GLY A 101 -9.12 -0.71 -33.36
CA GLY A 101 -9.13 -0.11 -32.02
C GLY A 101 -7.74 0.29 -31.51
N PRO A 102 -7.66 0.91 -30.32
CA PRO A 102 -6.38 1.33 -29.75
C PRO A 102 -5.43 0.15 -29.51
N THR A 103 -4.13 0.43 -29.58
CA THR A 103 -3.07 -0.52 -29.24
C THR A 103 -3.03 -0.78 -27.73
N ALA A 104 -2.36 -1.88 -27.33
CA ALA A 104 -2.16 -2.18 -25.90
C ALA A 104 -1.38 -1.06 -25.19
N ASP A 105 -0.39 -0.47 -25.85
CA ASP A 105 0.40 0.63 -25.31
C ASP A 105 -0.42 1.92 -25.14
N GLU A 106 -1.31 2.23 -26.09
CA GLU A 106 -2.24 3.37 -25.96
C GLU A 106 -3.23 3.17 -24.81
N ILE A 107 -3.70 1.94 -24.60
CA ILE A 107 -4.56 1.59 -23.46
C ILE A 107 -3.79 1.73 -22.14
N ALA A 108 -2.57 1.21 -22.08
CA ALA A 108 -1.72 1.26 -20.89
C ALA A 108 -1.24 2.69 -20.56
N ALA A 109 -1.01 3.54 -21.56
CA ALA A 109 -0.65 4.95 -21.34
C ALA A 109 -1.84 5.80 -20.84
N THR A 110 -3.08 5.34 -21.04
CA THR A 110 -4.28 6.11 -20.70
C THR A 110 -4.50 6.16 -19.19
N ILE A 111 -4.64 7.38 -18.63
CA ILE A 111 -5.09 7.58 -17.25
C ILE A 111 -6.63 7.61 -17.22
N TRP A 112 -7.21 6.56 -16.67
CA TRP A 112 -8.66 6.33 -16.64
C TRP A 112 -9.32 6.98 -15.42
N GLY A 113 -9.22 8.30 -15.34
CA GLY A 113 -9.77 9.08 -14.23
C GLY A 113 -9.81 10.57 -14.58
N PRO A 114 -10.41 11.39 -13.69
CA PRO A 114 -10.61 12.82 -13.95
C PRO A 114 -9.30 13.63 -14.01
N TYR A 115 -8.30 13.23 -13.22
CA TYR A 115 -7.06 13.97 -13.01
C TYR A 115 -5.82 13.08 -13.09
N ARG A 116 -4.69 13.70 -13.44
CA ARG A 116 -3.33 13.16 -13.40
C ARG A 116 -2.40 14.08 -12.60
N PHE A 117 -1.24 13.58 -12.16
CA PHE A 117 -0.23 14.42 -11.53
C PHE A 117 0.36 15.41 -12.53
N ASN A 118 0.62 16.63 -12.06
CA ASN A 118 1.19 17.66 -12.89
C ASN A 118 2.70 17.45 -13.05
N ARG A 119 3.18 17.10 -14.24
CA ARG A 119 4.62 16.95 -14.52
C ARG A 119 5.46 18.18 -14.17
N ALA A 120 4.89 19.38 -14.29
CA ALA A 120 5.65 20.63 -14.11
C ALA A 120 5.81 21.03 -12.63
N ILE A 121 5.11 20.36 -11.70
CA ILE A 121 4.99 20.76 -10.29
C ILE A 121 5.07 19.51 -9.40
N ASP A 122 5.63 19.62 -8.20
CA ASP A 122 5.64 18.55 -7.19
C ASP A 122 6.23 17.20 -7.66
N GLY A 123 7.16 17.23 -8.62
CA GLY A 123 7.87 16.02 -9.07
C GLY A 123 6.99 15.03 -9.84
N GLY A 124 5.90 15.48 -10.48
CA GLY A 124 5.06 14.60 -11.31
C GLY A 124 5.85 13.89 -12.41
N SER A 125 5.60 12.60 -12.58
CA SER A 125 6.23 11.78 -13.62
C SER A 125 5.84 12.23 -15.02
N GLU A 126 6.61 11.79 -16.02
CA GLU A 126 6.37 12.14 -17.43
C GLU A 126 5.00 11.68 -17.93
N ASP A 127 4.54 10.50 -17.49
CA ASP A 127 3.21 9.96 -17.78
C ASP A 127 2.11 10.54 -16.88
N GLY A 128 2.46 11.34 -15.87
CA GLY A 128 1.54 11.93 -14.88
C GLY A 128 0.90 10.89 -13.94
N ARG A 129 1.46 9.68 -13.85
CA ARG A 129 0.93 8.58 -13.04
C ARG A 129 1.49 8.53 -11.64
N SER A 130 2.65 9.12 -11.38
CA SER A 130 3.23 9.18 -10.03
C SER A 130 3.82 10.55 -9.75
N VAL A 131 4.21 10.75 -8.51
CA VAL A 131 5.07 11.86 -8.08
C VAL A 131 6.35 11.30 -7.49
N GLU A 132 7.38 12.14 -7.48
CA GLU A 132 8.62 11.86 -6.75
C GLU A 132 8.33 11.53 -5.28
N THR A 133 9.09 10.60 -4.74
CA THR A 133 8.99 10.18 -3.35
C THR A 133 9.26 11.34 -2.39
N PHE A 134 8.44 11.51 -1.36
CA PHE A 134 8.61 12.57 -0.37
C PHE A 134 8.33 12.07 1.05
N ARG A 135 8.82 12.80 2.05
CA ARG A 135 8.53 12.50 3.45
C ARG A 135 7.28 13.24 3.91
N LEU A 136 6.46 12.58 4.71
CA LEU A 136 5.28 13.16 5.34
C LEU A 136 5.34 12.92 6.85
N THR A 137 5.33 14.01 7.60
CA THR A 137 5.29 14.00 9.06
C THR A 137 3.84 13.99 9.54
N MET A 138 3.59 13.33 10.67
CA MET A 138 2.28 13.27 11.28
C MET A 138 1.75 14.65 11.65
N GLY A 139 0.48 14.92 11.29
CA GLY A 139 -0.15 16.22 11.52
C GLY A 139 0.10 17.24 10.40
N ASP A 140 1.11 17.03 9.56
CA ASP A 140 1.35 17.83 8.36
C ASP A 140 0.59 17.27 7.16
N TYR A 141 0.26 18.14 6.21
CA TYR A 141 -0.27 17.72 4.92
C TYR A 141 0.66 18.12 3.78
N LYS A 142 0.74 17.26 2.76
CA LYS A 142 1.42 17.56 1.50
C LYS A 142 0.37 17.91 0.44
N PRO A 143 0.36 19.14 -0.10
CA PRO A 143 -0.36 19.45 -1.33
C PRO A 143 0.41 18.87 -2.53
N ILE A 144 -0.33 18.31 -3.48
CA ILE A 144 0.19 17.74 -4.72
C ILE A 144 -0.68 18.25 -5.86
N ALA A 145 -0.05 18.94 -6.82
CA ALA A 145 -0.74 19.50 -7.98
C ALA A 145 -1.27 18.40 -8.91
N LEU A 146 -2.56 18.50 -9.24
CA LEU A 146 -3.25 17.69 -10.22
C LEU A 146 -3.72 18.54 -11.40
N ILE A 147 -3.73 17.95 -12.59
CA ILE A 147 -4.29 18.53 -13.82
C ILE A 147 -5.23 17.54 -14.48
N ARG A 148 -6.24 18.01 -15.21
CA ARG A 148 -7.21 17.11 -15.88
C ARG A 148 -6.50 16.10 -16.76
N SER A 149 -6.91 14.84 -16.67
CA SER A 149 -6.43 13.78 -17.55
C SER A 149 -6.69 14.13 -19.01
N ALA A 150 -5.72 13.82 -19.87
CA ALA A 150 -5.89 13.96 -21.31
C ALA A 150 -6.92 12.91 -21.74
N TRP A 151 -7.85 13.30 -22.60
CA TRP A 151 -8.71 12.31 -23.23
C TRP A 151 -7.87 11.55 -24.27
N PRO A 152 -8.02 10.22 -24.37
CA PRO A 152 -7.38 9.47 -25.44
C PRO A 152 -7.89 9.89 -26.81
N ARG A 153 -7.03 9.91 -27.83
CA ARG A 153 -7.42 10.32 -29.20
C ARG A 153 -8.41 9.37 -29.86
N TRP A 154 -8.47 8.13 -29.41
CA TRP A 154 -9.38 7.09 -29.88
C TRP A 154 -10.76 7.15 -29.19
N THR A 155 -11.02 8.15 -28.34
CA THR A 155 -12.33 8.40 -27.73
C THR A 155 -12.84 9.81 -28.03
N ASN A 156 -14.11 10.06 -27.74
CA ASN A 156 -14.72 11.39 -27.83
C ASN A 156 -14.45 12.19 -26.55
N GLN A 157 -13.98 13.42 -26.70
CA GLN A 157 -13.59 14.29 -25.58
C GLN A 157 -14.75 14.60 -24.63
N ASP A 158 -15.92 14.97 -25.16
CA ASP A 158 -17.08 15.36 -24.34
C ASP A 158 -17.64 14.15 -23.59
N HIS A 159 -17.69 13.00 -24.25
CA HIS A 159 -18.07 11.74 -23.62
C HIS A 159 -17.10 11.35 -22.50
N TRP A 160 -15.78 11.44 -22.76
CA TRP A 160 -14.76 11.15 -21.75
C TRP A 160 -14.88 12.05 -20.53
N ARG A 161 -15.02 13.36 -20.76
CA ARG A 161 -15.20 14.35 -19.69
C ARG A 161 -16.45 14.09 -18.88
N THR A 162 -17.58 13.80 -19.54
CA THR A 162 -18.84 13.49 -18.86
C THR A 162 -18.72 12.21 -18.03
N LYS A 163 -18.11 11.16 -18.59
CA LYS A 163 -17.93 9.87 -17.91
C LYS A 163 -17.11 9.99 -16.62
N TYR A 164 -16.11 10.86 -16.60
CA TYR A 164 -15.20 11.02 -15.47
C TYR A 164 -15.46 12.28 -14.64
N ALA A 165 -16.50 13.07 -14.93
CA ALA A 165 -16.77 14.34 -14.24
C ALA A 165 -16.89 14.17 -12.72
N ASP A 166 -17.63 13.16 -12.29
CA ASP A 166 -17.90 12.86 -10.86
C ASP A 166 -17.13 11.62 -10.37
N ALA A 167 -16.19 11.11 -11.17
CA ALA A 167 -15.41 9.94 -10.79
C ALA A 167 -14.36 10.32 -9.72
N PRO A 168 -14.04 9.43 -8.77
CA PRO A 168 -12.97 9.67 -7.81
C PRO A 168 -11.60 9.59 -8.49
N VAL A 169 -10.60 10.27 -7.90
CA VAL A 169 -9.19 10.01 -8.21
C VAL A 169 -8.76 8.76 -7.45
N ARG A 170 -8.39 7.71 -8.19
CA ARG A 170 -7.99 6.41 -7.63
C ARG A 170 -6.47 6.38 -7.47
N ILE A 171 -5.97 6.34 -6.24
CA ILE A 171 -4.54 6.38 -5.95
C ILE A 171 -4.09 5.15 -5.14
N ALA A 172 -2.82 4.80 -5.29
CA ALA A 172 -2.08 3.90 -4.42
C ALA A 172 -0.98 4.72 -3.74
N VAL A 173 -0.89 4.61 -2.42
CA VAL A 173 0.13 5.26 -1.61
C VAL A 173 1.00 4.17 -0.99
N THR A 174 2.22 4.04 -1.48
CA THR A 174 3.23 3.17 -0.87
C THR A 174 3.91 3.96 0.25
N CYS A 175 3.91 3.40 1.44
CA CYS A 175 4.48 4.00 2.64
C CYS A 175 5.66 3.15 3.11
N GLU A 176 6.79 3.80 3.32
CA GLU A 176 8.03 3.17 3.80
C GLU A 176 8.44 3.79 5.13
N HIS A 177 8.82 2.92 6.07
CA HIS A 177 9.39 3.30 7.36
C HIS A 177 10.61 2.41 7.63
N PRO A 178 11.72 2.93 8.19
CA PRO A 178 12.95 2.16 8.36
C PRO A 178 12.79 0.84 9.13
N ASP A 179 11.88 0.82 10.10
CA ASP A 179 11.68 -0.31 11.01
C ASP A 179 10.64 -1.33 10.55
N TYR A 180 9.94 -1.09 9.44
CA TYR A 180 8.80 -1.92 9.01
C TYR A 180 8.84 -2.25 7.52
N GLU A 181 8.26 -3.39 7.16
CA GLU A 181 8.00 -3.70 5.74
C GLU A 181 7.03 -2.65 5.14
N PRO A 182 7.23 -2.23 3.88
CA PRO A 182 6.39 -1.21 3.27
C PRO A 182 4.90 -1.59 3.22
N TRP A 183 4.04 -0.59 3.36
CA TRP A 183 2.59 -0.73 3.17
C TRP A 183 2.17 -0.13 1.85
N THR A 184 1.12 -0.66 1.24
CA THR A 184 0.44 0.00 0.12
C THR A 184 -1.03 0.22 0.48
N VAL A 185 -1.43 1.49 0.53
CA VAL A 185 -2.81 1.90 0.84
C VAL A 185 -3.49 2.35 -0.45
N HIS A 186 -4.61 1.73 -0.79
CA HIS A 186 -5.41 2.09 -1.94
C HIS A 186 -6.56 3.01 -1.54
N LEU A 187 -6.65 4.19 -2.16
CA LEU A 187 -7.66 5.20 -1.86
C LEU A 187 -8.44 5.58 -3.11
N GLU A 188 -9.74 5.78 -2.96
CA GLU A 188 -10.60 6.41 -3.95
C GLU A 188 -11.06 7.73 -3.38
N VAL A 189 -10.55 8.83 -3.94
CA VAL A 189 -10.70 10.16 -3.37
C VAL A 189 -11.71 10.95 -4.19
N PRO A 190 -12.90 11.24 -3.65
CA PRO A 190 -13.86 12.10 -4.32
C PRO A 190 -13.26 13.48 -4.59
N VAL A 191 -13.66 14.08 -5.71
CA VAL A 191 -13.28 15.44 -6.06
C VAL A 191 -14.31 16.38 -5.44
N ASP A 192 -13.86 17.24 -4.52
CA ASP A 192 -14.69 18.25 -3.88
C ASP A 192 -14.35 19.64 -4.41
N ILE A 193 -15.32 20.55 -4.32
CA ILE A 193 -15.18 21.97 -4.62
C ILE A 193 -14.98 22.81 -3.35
N ASP A 194 -15.23 22.25 -2.16
CA ASP A 194 -15.05 22.93 -0.88
C ASP A 194 -13.67 22.59 -0.25
N GLU A 195 -12.78 23.58 -0.23
CA GLU A 195 -11.47 23.48 0.41
C GLU A 195 -11.52 23.19 1.91
N GLN A 196 -12.59 23.59 2.60
CA GLN A 196 -12.72 23.45 4.06
C GLN A 196 -13.21 22.05 4.47
N ALA A 197 -13.73 21.26 3.53
CA ALA A 197 -14.22 19.91 3.81
C ALA A 197 -13.10 18.96 4.28
N PHE A 198 -11.85 19.23 3.92
CA PHE A 198 -10.71 18.39 4.29
C PHE A 198 -10.40 18.40 5.80
N PHE A 199 -10.46 19.57 6.43
CA PHE A 199 -10.08 19.74 7.84
C PHE A 199 -11.21 19.40 8.83
N LYS A 200 -12.44 19.26 8.34
CA LYS A 200 -13.56 18.88 9.19
C LYS A 200 -13.44 17.40 9.58
N PRO A 201 -13.58 17.03 10.86
CA PRO A 201 -13.76 15.62 11.22
C PRO A 201 -15.03 15.10 10.53
N LYS A 202 -14.96 13.88 9.98
CA LYS A 202 -16.13 13.17 9.46
C LYS A 202 -16.89 12.54 10.62
#